data_AF-A0A2G5XBY4-F1
#
_entry.id   AF-A0A2G5XBY4-F1
#
_cell.length_a   1.000
_cell.length_b   1.000
_cell.length_c   1.000
_cell.angle_alpha   90.00
_cell.angle_beta   90.00
_cell.angle_gamma   90.00
#
_symmetry.space_group_name_H-M   'P 1'
#
loop_
_entity.id
_entity.type
_entity.pdbx_description
1 polymer ?
#
loop_
_entity_poly.entity_id
_entity_poly.type
_entity_poly.pdbx_seq_one_letter_code
_entity_poly.pdbx_strand_id
1 'polypeptide(L)'
;MKITSTHVWTAVMAAVLAIISLKFLKVFKFIKWSPIGWTKKFHMFATYPSWLKWIILWAICFLLFFILYYLARLTFKIPPSVSSLIITVIAIIFIEWMIHVKADLTMTQFIKKISIPFACLFAMIFRFVIGTSVYMKKTFG
;
A
#
# COMPACT_ATOMS: atom_id res chain seq x y z
N MET A 1 1.30 -4.22 23.95
CA MET A 1 0.28 -3.40 23.25
C MET A 1 -0.91 -4.29 22.97
N LYS A 2 -2.10 -4.03 23.56
CA LYS A 2 -3.28 -4.91 23.34
C LYS A 2 -3.73 -4.85 21.88
N ILE A 3 -3.81 -5.99 21.21
CA ILE A 3 -4.42 -6.11 19.89
C ILE A 3 -5.94 -6.04 20.10
N THR A 4 -6.58 -5.03 19.53
CA THR A 4 -8.05 -4.94 19.55
C THR A 4 -8.61 -5.27 18.17
N SER A 5 -9.86 -5.70 18.12
CA SER A 5 -10.54 -6.07 16.86
C SER A 5 -10.51 -4.94 15.82
N THR A 6 -10.49 -3.68 16.24
CA THR A 6 -10.39 -2.52 15.33
C THR A 6 -9.07 -2.48 14.55
N HIS A 7 -7.96 -2.95 15.12
CA HIS A 7 -6.67 -3.00 14.41
C HIS A 7 -6.74 -3.97 13.24
N VAL A 8 -7.23 -5.18 13.53
CA VAL A 8 -7.35 -6.27 12.55
C VAL A 8 -8.32 -5.85 11.45
N TRP A 9 -9.51 -5.34 11.82
CA TRP A 9 -10.50 -4.88 10.83
C TRP A 9 -10.01 -3.74 9.96
N THR A 10 -9.31 -2.75 10.53
CA THR A 10 -8.75 -1.63 9.74
C THR A 10 -7.75 -2.15 8.71
N ALA A 11 -6.85 -3.06 9.11
CA ALA A 11 -5.86 -3.64 8.20
C ALA A 11 -6.50 -4.53 7.12
N VAL A 12 -7.51 -5.34 7.49
CA VAL A 12 -8.29 -6.16 6.53
C VAL A 12 -8.98 -5.27 5.50
N MET A 13 -9.70 -4.25 5.94
CA MET A 13 -10.39 -3.32 5.04
C MET A 13 -9.41 -2.56 4.14
N ALA A 14 -8.28 -2.09 4.68
CA ALA A 14 -7.25 -1.43 3.89
C ALA A 14 -6.65 -2.36 2.83
N ALA A 15 -6.40 -3.63 3.15
CA ALA A 15 -5.91 -4.62 2.20
C ALA A 15 -6.94 -4.91 1.09
N VAL A 16 -8.22 -5.05 1.44
CA VAL A 16 -9.31 -5.21 0.46
C VAL A 16 -9.36 -4.00 -0.47
N LEU A 17 -9.38 -2.79 0.08
CA LEU A 17 -9.40 -1.54 -0.69
C LEU A 17 -8.19 -1.41 -1.61
N ALA A 18 -6.99 -1.79 -1.14
CA ALA A 18 -5.77 -1.77 -1.95
C ALA A 18 -5.86 -2.74 -3.13
N ILE A 19 -6.33 -3.97 -2.91
CA ILE A 19 -6.46 -4.96 -3.99
C ILE A 19 -7.51 -4.54 -5.01
N ILE A 20 -8.66 -4.02 -4.56
CA ILE A 20 -9.70 -3.48 -5.45
C ILE A 20 -9.13 -2.30 -6.25
N SER A 21 -8.42 -1.38 -5.60
CA SER A 21 -7.79 -0.23 -6.24
C SER A 21 -6.75 -0.67 -7.29
N LEU A 22 -5.90 -1.64 -6.97
CA LEU A 22 -4.91 -2.19 -7.90
C LEU A 22 -5.56 -2.89 -9.09
N LYS A 23 -6.65 -3.63 -8.87
CA LYS A 23 -7.44 -4.22 -9.96
C LYS A 23 -8.07 -3.15 -10.84
N PHE A 24 -8.70 -2.14 -10.24
CA PHE A 24 -9.30 -1.00 -10.95
C PHE A 24 -8.24 -0.31 -11.83
N LEU A 25 -7.11 0.08 -11.24
CA LEU A 25 -6.02 0.74 -11.95
C LEU A 25 -5.48 -0.10 -13.11
N LYS A 26 -5.42 -1.43 -12.95
CA LYS A 26 -5.01 -2.34 -14.02
C LYS A 26 -6.05 -2.42 -15.14
N VAL A 27 -7.33 -2.56 -14.80
CA VAL A 27 -8.44 -2.67 -15.78
C VAL A 27 -8.51 -1.43 -16.66
N PHE A 28 -8.39 -0.24 -16.05
CA PHE A 28 -8.41 1.04 -16.77
C PHE A 28 -7.06 1.46 -17.35
N LYS A 29 -6.04 0.57 -17.33
CA LYS A 29 -4.69 0.83 -17.87
C LYS A 29 -4.00 2.07 -17.28
N PHE A 30 -4.40 2.51 -16.09
CA PHE A 30 -3.75 3.61 -15.37
C PHE A 30 -2.35 3.25 -14.86
N ILE A 31 -2.07 1.95 -14.70
CA ILE A 31 -0.74 1.43 -14.43
C ILE A 31 -0.26 0.57 -15.59
N LYS A 32 1.00 0.76 -16.00
CA LYS A 32 1.62 0.00 -17.10
C LYS A 32 2.11 -1.38 -16.67
N TRP A 33 2.27 -1.60 -15.37
CA TRP A 33 2.77 -2.82 -14.77
C TRP A 33 1.65 -3.68 -14.19
N SER A 34 1.92 -4.99 -14.02
CA SER A 34 0.97 -5.91 -13.40
C SER A 34 1.23 -6.02 -11.89
N PRO A 35 0.22 -5.79 -11.03
CA PRO A 35 0.36 -5.92 -9.56
C PRO A 35 0.81 -7.28 -9.06
N ILE A 36 0.65 -8.32 -9.87
CA ILE A 36 1.09 -9.70 -9.58
C ILE A 36 2.44 -10.05 -10.22
N GLY A 37 3.00 -9.15 -11.01
CA GLY A 37 4.25 -9.36 -11.75
C GLY A 37 5.45 -9.70 -10.86
N TRP A 38 5.39 -9.34 -9.57
CA TRP A 38 6.41 -9.69 -8.58
C TRP A 38 6.65 -11.20 -8.46
N THR A 39 5.62 -12.04 -8.63
CA THR A 39 5.75 -13.50 -8.57
C THR A 39 6.71 -14.05 -9.63
N LYS A 40 6.69 -13.47 -10.84
CA LYS A 40 7.65 -13.82 -11.89
C LYS A 40 9.02 -13.22 -11.63
N LYS A 41 9.07 -11.98 -11.13
CA LYS A 41 10.33 -11.25 -10.88
C LYS A 41 11.18 -11.90 -9.78
N PHE A 42 10.55 -12.40 -8.72
CA PHE A 42 11.23 -13.07 -7.60
C PHE A 42 11.29 -14.60 -7.76
N HIS A 43 10.81 -15.14 -8.89
CA HIS A 43 10.63 -16.59 -9.12
C HIS A 43 9.81 -17.32 -8.04
N MET A 44 9.05 -16.59 -7.23
CA MET A 44 8.19 -17.13 -6.18
C MET A 44 6.77 -17.30 -6.70
N PHE A 45 6.18 -18.49 -6.52
CA PHE A 45 4.80 -18.79 -6.93
C PHE A 45 4.51 -18.56 -8.42
N ALA A 46 5.52 -18.64 -9.29
CA ALA A 46 5.39 -18.31 -10.71
C ALA A 46 4.37 -19.21 -11.46
N THR A 47 4.29 -20.49 -11.10
CA THR A 47 3.38 -21.50 -11.68
C THR A 47 1.95 -21.45 -11.14
N TYR A 48 1.68 -20.67 -10.09
CA TYR A 48 0.37 -20.61 -9.47
C TYR A 48 -0.66 -19.87 -10.34
N PRO A 49 -1.96 -20.20 -10.21
CA PRO A 49 -3.03 -19.51 -10.92
C PRO A 49 -3.13 -18.04 -10.50
N SER A 50 -3.56 -17.18 -11.43
CA SER A 50 -3.63 -15.72 -11.25
C SER A 50 -4.46 -15.28 -10.03
N TRP A 51 -5.56 -15.99 -9.76
CA TRP A 51 -6.41 -15.78 -8.58
C TRP A 51 -5.64 -15.93 -7.26
N LEU A 52 -4.83 -16.98 -7.13
CA LEU A 52 -4.10 -17.28 -5.90
C LEU A 52 -2.98 -16.25 -5.66
N LYS A 53 -2.38 -15.73 -6.73
CA LYS A 53 -1.43 -14.62 -6.64
C LYS A 53 -2.06 -13.32 -6.13
N TRP A 54 -3.34 -13.05 -6.43
CA TRP A 54 -4.08 -11.91 -5.83
C TRP A 54 -4.33 -12.12 -4.34
N ILE A 55 -4.64 -13.35 -3.91
CA ILE A 55 -4.83 -13.67 -2.48
C ILE A 55 -3.52 -13.48 -1.71
N ILE A 56 -2.39 -13.95 -2.27
CA ILE A 56 -1.09 -13.74 -1.64
C ILE A 56 -0.76 -12.25 -1.55
N LEU A 57 -1.01 -11.50 -2.62
CA LEU A 57 -0.82 -10.04 -2.59
C LEU A 57 -1.71 -9.38 -1.53
N TRP A 58 -2.95 -9.84 -1.38
CA TRP A 58 -3.85 -9.37 -0.33
C TRP A 58 -3.29 -9.65 1.07
N ALA A 59 -2.77 -10.85 1.32
CA ALA A 59 -2.16 -11.22 2.59
C ALA A 59 -0.91 -10.35 2.90
N ILE A 60 -0.08 -10.07 1.89
CA ILE A 60 1.08 -9.16 2.02
C ILE A 60 0.60 -7.74 2.36
N CYS A 61 -0.40 -7.22 1.63
CA CYS A 61 -0.97 -5.90 1.91
C CYS A 61 -1.57 -5.83 3.32
N PHE A 62 -2.27 -6.86 3.76
CA PHE A 62 -2.81 -6.96 5.12
C PHE A 62 -1.70 -6.81 6.16
N LEU A 63 -0.62 -7.57 6.03
CA LEU A 63 0.50 -7.52 6.95
C LEU A 63 1.18 -6.14 6.94
N LEU A 64 1.36 -5.53 5.76
CA LEU A 64 1.92 -4.18 5.64
C LEU A 64 1.03 -3.11 6.31
N PHE A 65 -0.28 -3.13 6.07
CA PHE A 65 -1.20 -2.16 6.70
C PHE A 65 -1.35 -2.41 8.20
N PHE A 66 -1.26 -3.66 8.64
CA PHE A 66 -1.24 -4.00 10.05
C PHE A 66 -0.02 -3.38 10.75
N ILE A 67 1.19 -3.55 10.18
CA ILE A 67 2.41 -2.90 10.69
C ILE A 67 2.30 -1.38 10.64
N LEU A 68 1.79 -0.82 9.53
CA LEU A 68 1.59 0.62 9.37
C LEU A 68 0.68 1.19 10.46
N TYR A 69 -0.39 0.49 10.83
CA TYR A 69 -1.29 0.92 11.90
C TYR A 69 -0.53 1.09 13.23
N TYR A 70 0.38 0.17 13.57
CA TYR A 70 1.21 0.29 14.77
C TYR A 70 2.20 1.45 14.69
N LEU A 71 2.89 1.60 13.56
CA LEU A 71 3.80 2.72 13.31
C LEU A 71 3.07 4.07 13.45
N ALA A 72 1.87 4.15 12.90
CA ALA A 72 1.04 5.35 12.94
C ALA A 72 0.54 5.70 14.35
N ARG A 73 0.48 4.74 15.28
CA ARG A 73 0.22 5.02 16.69
C ARG A 73 1.40 5.70 17.39
N LEU A 74 2.63 5.45 16.94
CA LEU A 74 3.81 6.12 17.49
C LEU A 74 3.86 7.59 17.06
N THR A 75 3.31 7.91 15.88
CA THR A 75 3.28 9.26 15.31
C THR A 75 1.99 10.03 15.64
N PHE A 76 1.26 9.67 16.71
CA PHE A 76 -0.07 10.25 17.05
C PHE A 76 -0.08 11.78 17.28
N LYS A 77 1.08 12.38 17.55
CA LYS A 77 1.25 13.83 17.71
C LYS A 77 1.24 14.58 16.38
N ILE A 78 1.54 13.90 15.27
CA ILE A 78 1.59 14.48 13.93
C ILE A 78 0.17 14.43 13.32
N PRO A 79 -0.28 15.48 12.61
CA PRO A 79 -1.54 15.45 11.90
C PRO A 79 -1.63 14.25 10.94
N PRO A 80 -2.69 13.43 11.00
CA PRO A 80 -2.83 12.25 10.16
C PRO A 80 -2.72 12.53 8.65
N SER A 81 -3.14 13.71 8.21
CA SER A 81 -2.98 14.14 6.82
C SER A 81 -1.51 14.22 6.41
N VAL A 82 -0.67 14.86 7.22
CA VAL A 82 0.76 15.04 6.92
C VAL A 82 1.49 13.71 6.94
N SER A 83 1.29 12.90 7.97
CA SER A 83 1.94 11.58 8.07
C SER A 83 1.49 10.64 6.93
N SER A 84 0.21 10.67 6.54
CA SER A 84 -0.26 9.88 5.40
C SER A 84 0.39 10.28 4.09
N LEU A 85 0.57 11.57 3.82
CA LEU A 85 1.25 12.04 2.60
C LEU A 85 2.72 11.60 2.57
N ILE A 86 3.44 11.75 3.69
CA ILE A 86 4.83 11.32 3.80
C ILE A 86 4.96 9.81 3.53
N ILE A 87 4.14 9.00 4.19
CA ILE A 87 4.12 7.54 3.98
C ILE A 87 3.76 7.19 2.54
N THR A 88 2.83 7.93 1.92
CA THR A 88 2.46 7.72 0.53
C THR A 88 3.63 7.92 -0.41
N VAL A 89 4.36 9.03 -0.26
CA VAL A 89 5.53 9.34 -1.08
C VAL A 89 6.59 8.25 -0.94
N ILE A 90 6.89 7.84 0.30
CA ILE A 90 7.85 6.77 0.58
C ILE A 90 7.40 5.44 -0.07
N ALA A 91 6.14 5.06 0.10
CA ALA A 91 5.61 3.81 -0.43
C ALA A 91 5.61 3.78 -1.97
N ILE A 92 5.22 4.87 -2.63
CA ILE A 92 5.23 4.95 -4.11
C ILE A 92 6.67 4.83 -4.62
N ILE A 93 7.61 5.53 -3.99
CA ILE A 93 9.03 5.45 -4.36
C ILE A 93 9.52 4.02 -4.24
N PHE A 94 9.21 3.36 -3.12
CA PHE A 94 9.62 1.99 -2.88
C PHE A 94 8.98 0.99 -3.86
N ILE A 95 7.67 1.09 -4.10
CA ILE A 95 6.94 0.22 -5.03
C ILE A 95 7.49 0.39 -6.44
N GLU A 96 7.66 1.63 -6.90
CA GLU A 96 8.17 1.85 -8.25
C GLU A 96 9.63 1.43 -8.41
N TRP A 97 10.46 1.62 -7.38
CA TRP A 97 11.81 1.07 -7.38
C TRP A 97 11.77 -0.46 -7.46
N MET A 98 10.97 -1.12 -6.62
CA MET A 98 10.77 -2.58 -6.68
C MET A 98 10.29 -3.07 -8.04
N ILE A 99 9.56 -2.27 -8.82
CA ILE A 99 9.12 -2.63 -10.17
C ILE A 99 10.26 -2.39 -11.18
N HIS A 100 10.88 -1.21 -11.16
CA HIS A 100 11.79 -0.70 -12.18
C HIS A 100 13.29 -0.89 -11.91
N VAL A 101 13.70 -1.57 -10.83
CA VAL A 101 15.11 -1.88 -10.46
C VAL A 101 16.02 -2.41 -11.60
N LYS A 102 15.49 -2.82 -12.76
CA LYS A 102 16.28 -3.23 -13.94
C LYS A 102 16.53 -2.11 -14.97
N ALA A 103 15.96 -0.92 -14.81
CA ALA A 103 16.07 0.15 -15.79
C ALA A 103 16.87 1.32 -15.21
N ASP A 104 17.92 1.73 -15.92
CA ASP A 104 18.69 2.98 -15.75
C ASP A 104 17.79 4.20 -15.97
N LEU A 105 16.79 4.39 -15.11
CA LEU A 105 15.87 5.52 -15.17
C LEU A 105 16.41 6.62 -14.26
N THR A 106 16.79 7.75 -14.85
CA THR A 106 17.08 8.99 -14.13
C THR A 106 15.84 9.43 -13.33
N MET A 107 16.03 10.04 -12.15
CA MET A 107 14.95 10.50 -11.25
C MET A 107 13.87 11.36 -11.94
N THR A 108 14.22 12.10 -13.00
CA THR A 108 13.30 12.88 -13.82
C THR A 108 12.39 12.04 -14.73
N GLN A 109 12.88 10.92 -15.25
CA GLN A 109 12.07 9.97 -16.03
C GLN A 109 11.17 9.12 -15.12
N PHE A 110 11.62 8.90 -13.88
CA PHE A 110 10.88 8.22 -12.83
C PHE A 110 9.58 8.98 -12.46
N ILE A 111 9.67 10.29 -12.19
CA ILE A 111 8.51 11.11 -11.84
C ILE A 111 7.46 11.14 -12.98
N LYS A 112 7.90 11.17 -14.24
CA LYS A 112 7.01 11.16 -15.40
C LYS A 112 6.25 9.84 -15.60
N LYS A 113 6.72 8.74 -15.00
CA LYS A 113 6.07 7.42 -15.10
C LYS A 113 5.15 7.10 -13.92
N ILE A 114 5.20 7.88 -12.84
CA ILE A 114 4.29 7.70 -11.70
C ILE A 114 2.85 7.96 -12.15
N SER A 115 2.00 6.98 -11.90
CA SER A 115 0.56 7.11 -12.14
C SER A 115 -0.06 7.95 -11.02
N ILE A 116 -0.54 9.15 -11.36
CA ILE A 116 -1.23 10.04 -10.41
C ILE A 116 -2.47 9.34 -9.79
N PRO A 117 -3.33 8.63 -10.56
CA PRO A 117 -4.43 7.87 -9.97
C PRO A 117 -3.99 6.81 -8.94
N PHE A 118 -2.87 6.13 -9.20
CA PHE A 118 -2.28 5.19 -8.25
C PHE A 118 -1.86 5.89 -6.96
N ALA A 119 -1.18 7.02 -7.08
CA ALA A 119 -0.74 7.81 -5.93
C ALA A 119 -1.91 8.29 -5.06
N CYS A 120 -2.97 8.82 -5.68
CA CYS A 120 -4.15 9.31 -4.97
C CYS A 120 -4.90 8.18 -4.23
N LEU A 121 -5.07 7.01 -4.86
CA LEU A 121 -5.74 5.88 -4.21
C LEU A 121 -4.95 5.38 -2.99
N PHE A 122 -3.63 5.25 -3.12
CA PHE A 122 -2.78 4.87 -1.99
C PHE A 122 -2.78 5.94 -0.88
N ALA A 123 -2.77 7.23 -1.24
CA ALA A 123 -2.89 8.33 -0.27
C ALA A 123 -4.17 8.20 0.56
N MET A 124 -5.31 7.93 -0.08
CA MET A 124 -6.59 7.75 0.61
C MET A 124 -6.58 6.53 1.53
N ILE A 125 -6.03 5.41 1.09
CA ILE A 125 -5.94 4.19 1.92
C ILE A 125 -5.03 4.42 3.12
N PHE A 126 -3.86 5.03 2.93
CA PHE A 126 -2.97 5.36 4.05
C PHE A 126 -3.60 6.37 5.01
N ARG A 127 -4.32 7.38 4.48
CA ARG A 127 -5.08 8.35 5.28
C ARG A 127 -6.14 7.67 6.13
N PHE A 128 -6.80 6.64 5.60
CA PHE A 128 -7.78 5.83 6.32
C PHE A 128 -7.12 5.04 7.47
N VAL A 129 -6.02 4.32 7.19
CA VAL A 129 -5.32 3.50 8.21
C VAL A 129 -4.75 4.39 9.33
N ILE A 130 -4.01 5.42 8.95
CA ILE A 130 -3.35 6.35 9.89
C ILE A 130 -4.39 7.19 10.64
N GLY A 131 -5.45 7.65 9.96
CA GLY A 131 -6.53 8.40 10.58
C GLY A 131 -7.21 7.58 11.68
N THR A 132 -7.55 6.33 11.36
CA THR A 132 -8.18 5.41 12.30
C THR A 132 -7.25 5.08 13.47
N SER A 133 -5.96 4.82 13.21
CA SER A 133 -5.00 4.47 14.26
C SER A 133 -4.77 5.61 15.25
N VAL A 134 -4.62 6.84 14.75
CA VAL A 134 -4.40 8.03 15.57
C VAL A 134 -5.66 8.39 16.35
N TYR A 135 -6.84 8.31 15.72
CA TYR A 135 -8.12 8.53 16.41
C TYR A 135 -8.29 7.55 17.57
N MET A 136 -8.12 6.25 17.32
CA MET A 136 -8.24 5.21 18.36
C MET A 136 -7.23 5.40 19.50
N LYS A 137 -6.01 5.86 19.20
CA LYS A 137 -5.01 6.16 20.24
C LYS A 137 -5.39 7.38 21.08
N LYS A 138 -6.00 8.41 20.47
CA LYS A 138 -6.44 9.62 21.20
C LYS A 138 -7.70 9.39 22.04
N THR A 139 -8.60 8.52 21.59
CA THR A 139 -9.89 8.28 22.27
C THR A 139 -9.79 7.22 23.36
N PHE A 140 -9.00 6.15 23.18
CA PHE A 140 -9.03 4.97 24.05
C PHE A 140 -7.67 4.56 24.61
N GLY A 141 -6.58 5.28 24.31
CA GLY A 141 -5.23 4.88 24.67
C GLY A 141 -4.46 5.94 25.45
#